data_AF-G7TK97-F1
#
_entry.id   AF-G7TK97-F1
#
_cell.length_a   1.000
_cell.length_b   1.000
_cell.length_c   1.000
_cell.angle_alpha   90.00
_cell.angle_beta   90.00
_cell.angle_gamma   90.00
#
_symmetry.space_group_name_H-M   'P 1'
#
loop_
_entity.id
_entity.type
_entity.pdbx_description
1 polymer ?
#
loop_
_entity_poly.entity_id
_entity_poly.type
_entity_poly.pdbx_seq_one_letter_code
_entity_poly.pdbx_strand_id
1 'polypeptide(L)'
;MRRAAISIPSTIAEGAARRSTAECLRCLAMARGALAKLDTQLQIATRLPFTLPDVAIAHLLNRTFAKLNALIRTLDASRHLREPSAFYESPIPNPQSHAR
;
A
#
# COMPACT_ATOMS: atom_id res chain seq x y z
N MET A 1 -8.04 7.69 17.22
CA MET A 1 -8.54 6.34 16.90
C MET A 1 -9.75 6.35 15.97
N ARG A 2 -10.92 6.90 16.34
CA ARG A 2 -12.13 6.91 15.47
C ARG A 2 -11.88 7.38 14.03
N ARG A 3 -11.21 8.53 13.85
CA ARG A 3 -10.84 9.05 12.52
C ARG A 3 -9.94 8.09 11.73
N ALA A 4 -8.96 7.46 12.39
CA ALA A 4 -8.08 6.50 11.74
C ALA A 4 -8.88 5.26 11.28
N ALA A 5 -9.71 4.70 12.17
CA ALA A 5 -10.55 3.55 11.86
C ALA A 5 -11.51 3.81 10.68
N ILE A 6 -12.17 4.97 10.65
CA ILE A 6 -13.08 5.35 9.56
C ILE A 6 -12.31 5.64 8.25
N SER A 7 -11.12 6.24 8.34
CA SER A 7 -10.36 6.59 7.13
C SER A 7 -9.88 5.38 6.34
N ILE A 8 -9.63 4.23 6.98
CA ILE A 8 -9.14 3.02 6.32
C ILE A 8 -10.10 2.55 5.21
N PRO A 9 -11.39 2.25 5.49
CA PRO A 9 -12.33 1.83 4.45
C PRO A 9 -12.63 2.95 3.45
N SER A 10 -12.74 4.21 3.90
CA SER A 10 -13.01 5.34 2.99
C SER A 10 -11.89 5.53 1.96
N THR A 11 -10.63 5.46 2.37
CA THR A 11 -9.49 5.58 1.46
C THR A 11 -9.36 4.36 0.53
N ILE A 12 -9.70 3.15 1.00
CA ILE A 12 -9.76 1.97 0.13
C ILE A 12 -10.84 2.15 -0.96
N ALA A 13 -12.05 2.59 -0.58
CA ALA A 13 -13.13 2.84 -1.51
C ALA A 13 -12.79 3.95 -2.52
N GLU A 14 -12.15 5.03 -2.06
CA GLU A 14 -11.65 6.09 -2.93
C GLU A 14 -10.65 5.54 -3.96
N GLY A 15 -9.69 4.72 -3.52
CA GLY A 15 -8.71 4.08 -4.41
C GLY A 15 -9.34 3.17 -5.44
N ALA A 16 -10.35 2.38 -5.04
CA ALA A 16 -11.10 1.50 -5.93
C ALA A 16 -11.89 2.27 -7.01
N ALA A 17 -12.26 3.53 -6.75
CA ALA A 17 -12.94 4.40 -7.72
C ALA A 17 -11.98 5.16 -8.66
N ARG A 18 -10.64 5.07 -8.46
CA ARG A 18 -9.66 5.73 -9.32
C ARG A 18 -9.47 5.00 -10.65
N ARG A 19 -9.05 5.73 -11.69
CA ARG A 19 -8.90 5.19 -13.05
C ARG A 19 -7.62 4.37 -13.22
N SER A 20 -6.53 4.75 -12.56
CA SER A 20 -5.24 4.08 -12.72
C SER A 20 -4.91 3.18 -11.53
N THR A 21 -4.23 2.05 -11.82
CA THR A 21 -3.70 1.16 -10.77
C THR A 21 -2.71 1.89 -9.86
N ALA A 22 -1.92 2.83 -10.39
CA ALA A 22 -0.97 3.62 -9.61
C ALA A 22 -1.66 4.50 -8.55
N GLU A 23 -2.76 5.17 -8.90
CA GLU A 23 -3.54 5.95 -7.94
C GLU A 23 -4.22 5.07 -6.90
N CYS A 24 -4.78 3.92 -7.31
CA CYS A 24 -5.35 2.94 -6.39
C CYS A 24 -4.29 2.47 -5.38
N LEU A 25 -3.09 2.09 -5.84
CA LEU A 25 -1.97 1.70 -4.99
C LEU A 25 -1.58 2.81 -3.99
N ARG A 26 -1.59 4.08 -4.42
CA ARG A 26 -1.31 5.23 -3.52
C ARG A 26 -2.36 5.36 -2.42
N CYS A 27 -3.65 5.23 -2.75
CA CYS A 27 -4.73 5.19 -1.77
C CYS A 27 -4.58 3.99 -0.81
N LEU A 28 -4.29 2.79 -1.32
CA LEU A 28 -4.08 1.60 -0.48
C LEU A 28 -2.88 1.77 0.47
N ALA A 29 -1.79 2.42 0.02
CA ALA A 29 -0.66 2.76 0.88
C ALA A 29 -1.06 3.73 2.00
N MET A 30 -1.88 4.74 1.71
CA MET A 30 -2.43 5.65 2.72
C MET A 30 -3.34 4.92 3.72
N ALA A 31 -4.22 4.02 3.26
CA ALA A 31 -5.05 3.19 4.12
C ALA A 31 -4.21 2.29 5.05
N ARG A 32 -3.11 1.72 4.54
CA ARG A 32 -2.17 0.93 5.34
C ARG A 32 -1.48 1.78 6.40
N GLY A 33 -1.09 3.00 6.07
CA GLY A 33 -0.56 3.96 7.04
C GLY A 33 -1.58 4.35 8.12
N ALA A 34 -2.86 4.49 7.76
CA ALA A 34 -3.94 4.73 8.73
C ALA A 34 -4.15 3.53 9.68
N LEU A 35 -4.08 2.31 9.15
CA LEU A 35 -4.15 1.07 9.95
C LEU A 35 -2.98 0.96 10.94
N ALA A 36 -1.75 1.23 10.50
CA ALA A 36 -0.57 1.23 11.37
C ALA A 36 -0.70 2.27 12.50
N LYS A 37 -1.17 3.48 12.18
CA LYS A 37 -1.45 4.51 13.19
C LYS A 37 -2.51 4.05 14.20
N LEU A 38 -3.56 3.36 13.76
CA LEU A 38 -4.59 2.84 14.66
C LEU A 38 -4.04 1.78 15.61
N ASP A 39 -3.22 0.85 15.11
CA ASP A 39 -2.54 -0.17 15.92
C ASP A 39 -1.64 0.48 16.99
N THR A 40 -0.79 1.43 16.58
CA THR A 40 0.05 2.19 17.53
C THR A 40 -0.79 2.91 18.59
N GLN A 41 -1.89 3.54 18.21
CA GLN A 41 -2.79 4.22 19.16
C GLN A 41 -3.43 3.23 20.15
N LEU A 42 -3.79 2.02 19.72
CA LEU A 42 -4.35 0.99 20.58
C LEU A 42 -3.31 0.47 21.60
N GLN A 43 -2.07 0.27 21.15
CA GLN A 43 -0.96 -0.11 22.02
C GLN A 43 -0.68 0.97 23.08
N ILE A 44 -0.66 2.24 22.68
CA ILE A 44 -0.51 3.36 23.61
C ILE A 44 -1.67 3.41 24.60
N ALA A 45 -2.92 3.28 24.13
CA ALA A 45 -4.09 3.29 24.99
C ALA A 45 -4.07 2.16 26.03
N THR A 46 -3.56 0.99 25.65
CA THR A 46 -3.39 -0.15 26.56
C THR A 46 -2.30 0.09 27.60
N ARG A 47 -1.19 0.73 27.20
CA ARG A 47 -0.07 1.06 28.12
C ARG A 47 -0.40 2.16 29.11
N LEU A 48 -1.34 3.06 28.77
CA LEU A 48 -1.78 4.19 29.59
C LEU A 48 -3.09 3.90 30.35
N PRO A 49 -3.30 2.65 30.77
CA PRO A 49 -4.58 2.06 31.22
C PRO A 49 -5.91 2.66 30.69
N PHE A 50 -5.96 3.18 29.47
CA PHE A 50 -7.21 3.72 28.90
C PHE A 50 -8.13 2.62 28.34
N THR A 51 -7.59 1.44 28.09
CA THR A 51 -8.34 0.25 27.67
C THR A 51 -7.58 -1.01 28.07
N LEU A 52 -8.29 -2.14 28.14
CA LEU A 52 -7.68 -3.46 28.25
C LEU A 52 -7.32 -3.99 26.85
N PRO A 53 -6.34 -4.90 26.75
CA PRO A 53 -6.08 -5.65 25.52
C PRO A 53 -7.33 -6.40 25.07
N ASP A 54 -7.67 -6.30 23.79
CA ASP A 54 -8.79 -7.01 23.17
C ASP A 54 -8.27 -7.89 22.03
N VAL A 55 -8.38 -9.20 22.21
CA VAL A 55 -7.93 -10.22 21.25
C VAL A 55 -8.71 -10.16 19.93
N ALA A 56 -10.01 -9.84 19.97
CA ALA A 56 -10.82 -9.71 18.76
C ALA A 56 -10.38 -8.50 17.93
N ILE A 57 -10.09 -7.37 18.58
CA ILE A 57 -9.55 -6.18 17.90
C ILE A 57 -8.16 -6.48 17.31
N ALA A 58 -7.28 -7.14 18.05
CA ALA A 58 -5.96 -7.52 17.57
C ALA A 58 -6.04 -8.44 16.34
N HIS A 59 -6.92 -9.44 16.35
CA HIS A 59 -7.15 -10.30 15.18
C HIS A 59 -7.72 -9.52 13.99
N LEU A 60 -8.63 -8.57 14.22
CA LEU A 60 -9.20 -7.77 13.15
C LEU A 60 -8.15 -6.85 12.50
N LEU A 61 -7.28 -6.21 13.30
CA LEU A 61 -6.16 -5.41 12.82
C LEU A 61 -5.23 -6.26 11.94
N ASN A 62 -4.80 -7.42 12.45
CA ASN A 62 -3.90 -8.33 11.73
C ASN A 62 -4.51 -8.84 10.42
N ARG A 63 -5.77 -9.27 10.45
CA ARG A 63 -6.49 -9.73 9.25
C ARG A 63 -6.63 -8.62 8.22
N THR A 64 -6.93 -7.40 8.65
CA THR A 64 -7.05 -6.23 7.77
C THR A 64 -5.71 -5.89 7.14
N PHE A 65 -4.63 -5.92 7.92
CA PHE A 65 -3.27 -5.68 7.45
C PHE A 65 -2.84 -6.72 6.41
N ALA A 66 -3.09 -8.00 6.69
CA ALA A 66 -2.78 -9.10 5.78
C ALA A 66 -3.53 -8.97 4.45
N LYS A 67 -4.84 -8.70 4.48
CA LYS A 67 -5.67 -8.52 3.28
C LYS A 67 -5.22 -7.31 2.45
N LEU A 68 -4.96 -6.19 3.12
CA LEU A 68 -4.53 -4.96 2.45
C LEU A 68 -3.17 -5.14 1.78
N ASN A 69 -2.21 -5.77 2.46
CA ASN A 69 -0.90 -6.06 1.87
C ASN A 69 -0.97 -7.07 0.72
N ALA A 70 -1.81 -8.10 0.83
CA ALA A 70 -2.03 -9.04 -0.26
C ALA A 70 -2.56 -8.31 -1.51
N LEU A 71 -3.57 -7.46 -1.35
CA LEU A 71 -4.13 -6.66 -2.44
C LEU A 71 -3.09 -5.74 -3.09
N ILE A 72 -2.32 -5.01 -2.28
CA ILE A 72 -1.25 -4.12 -2.77
C ILE A 72 -0.24 -4.92 -3.62
N ARG A 73 0.23 -6.07 -3.13
CA ARG A 73 1.19 -6.91 -3.87
C ARG A 73 0.62 -7.41 -5.19
N THR A 74 -0.62 -7.88 -5.19
CA THR A 74 -1.26 -8.39 -6.42
C THR A 74 -1.43 -7.30 -7.47
N LEU A 75 -1.85 -6.11 -7.08
CA LEU A 75 -2.04 -4.99 -8.01
C LEU A 75 -0.71 -4.43 -8.54
N ASP A 76 0.33 -4.36 -7.70
CA ASP A 76 1.63 -3.88 -8.13
C ASP A 76 2.34 -4.86 -9.07
N ALA A 77 2.27 -6.17 -8.78
CA ALA A 77 2.77 -7.20 -9.70
C ALA A 77 2.07 -7.13 -11.07
N SER A 78 0.74 -6.96 -11.07
CA SER A 78 -0.06 -6.84 -12.29
C SER A 78 0.27 -5.57 -13.09
N ARG A 79 0.68 -4.49 -12.42
CA ARG A 79 1.12 -3.24 -13.05
C ARG A 79 2.48 -3.40 -13.73
N HIS A 80 3.44 -4.03 -13.06
CA HIS A 80 4.77 -4.29 -13.63
C HIS A 80 4.74 -5.21 -14.86
N LEU A 81 3.77 -6.12 -14.95
CA LEU A 81 3.58 -6.94 -16.16
C LEU A 81 3.02 -6.14 -17.36
N ARG A 82 2.31 -5.03 -17.12
CA ARG A 82 1.74 -4.17 -18.17
C ARG A 82 2.67 -3.07 -18.65
N GLU A 83 3.64 -2.69 -17.82
CA GLU A 83 4.72 -1.76 -18.14
C GLU A 83 6.00 -2.59 -18.33
N PRO A 84 6.25 -3.19 -19.52
CA PRO A 84 7.56 -3.75 -19.76
C PRO A 84 8.56 -2.62 -19.55
N SER A 85 9.58 -2.88 -18.73
CA SER A 85 10.74 -2.00 -18.58
C SER A 85 11.08 -1.49 -19.97
N ALA A 86 10.91 -0.18 -20.20
CA ALA A 86 11.40 0.45 -21.39
C ALA A 86 12.92 0.21 -21.38
N PHE A 87 13.34 -0.88 -22.02
CA PHE A 87 14.73 -1.09 -22.39
C PHE A 87 15.02 0.11 -23.27
N TYR A 88 15.74 1.07 -22.69
CA TYR A 88 16.33 2.15 -23.42
C TYR A 88 17.41 1.53 -24.32
N GLU A 89 17.00 0.95 -25.43
CA GLU A 89 17.87 0.90 -26.59
C GLU A 89 18.06 2.36 -27.01
N SER A 90 19.19 2.93 -26.60
CA SER A 90 19.59 4.26 -27.01
C SER A 90 19.56 4.32 -28.54
N PRO A 91 18.88 5.30 -29.17
CA PRO A 91 18.90 5.47 -30.62
C PRO A 91 20.27 5.93 -31.15
N ILE A 92 21.25 6.16 -30.26
CA ILE A 92 22.58 6.63 -30.65
C ILE A 92 23.37 5.45 -31.20
N PRO A 93 23.76 5.46 -32.50
CA PRO A 93 24.65 4.46 -33.04
C PRO A 93 25.98 4.52 -32.30
N ASN A 94 26.46 3.39 -31.78
CA ASN A 94 27.79 3.29 -31.19
C ASN A 94 28.84 3.60 -32.27
N PRO A 95 29.64 4.69 -32.16
CA PRO A 95 30.55 5.12 -33.21
C PRO A 95 31.82 4.25 -33.33
N GLN A 96 31.94 3.15 -32.59
CA GLN A 96 33.11 2.26 -32.61
C GLN A 96 33.02 1.10 -33.61
N SER A 97 32.53 1.31 -34.84
CA SER A 97 32.44 0.24 -35.85
C SER A 97 33.49 0.25 -36.97
N HIS A 98 34.34 1.28 -37.11
CA HIS A 98 35.43 1.24 -38.10
C HIS A 98 36.72 1.89 -37.60
N ALA A 99 37.57 1.07 -36.97
CA ALA A 99 39.01 1.30 -36.94
C ALA A 99 39.68 0.29 -37.88
N ARG A 100 39.87 0.69 -39.14
CA ARG A 100 40.91 0.22 -40.04
C ARG A 100 41.51 1.43 -40.72
#